data_AF-A0A527DC31-F1
#
_entry.id   AF-A0A527DC31-F1
#
_cell.length_a   1.000
_cell.length_b   1.000
_cell.length_c   1.000
_cell.angle_alpha   90.00
_cell.angle_beta   90.00
_cell.angle_gamma   90.00
#
_symmetry.space_group_name_H-M   'P 1'
#
loop_
_entity.id
_entity.type
_entity.pdbx_description
1 polymer ?
#
loop_
_entity_poly.entity_id
_entity_poly.type
_entity_poly.pdbx_seq_one_letter_code
_entity_poly.pdbx_strand_id
1 'polypeptide(L)'
;MRLLFALLLMLMTTATAVAERRVALVIAADDYRLIRPLANPVHDGEAMGAVLKKLGFEVVLETNRDLRRMRRALDDFREDAKG
;
A
#
# COMPACT_ATOMS: atom_id res chain seq x y z
N MET A 1 -22.37 -10.03 42.50
CA MET A 1 -22.98 -10.50 41.24
C MET A 1 -23.12 -9.41 40.17
N ARG A 2 -23.67 -8.21 40.45
CA ARG A 2 -23.78 -7.13 39.44
C ARG A 2 -22.45 -6.64 38.86
N LEU A 3 -21.42 -6.50 39.71
CA LEU A 3 -20.07 -6.09 39.29
C LEU A 3 -19.36 -7.13 38.43
N LEU A 4 -19.54 -8.42 38.75
CA LEU A 4 -19.05 -9.54 37.93
C LEU A 4 -19.71 -9.56 36.55
N PHE A 5 -21.01 -9.29 36.50
CA PHE A 5 -21.76 -9.24 35.24
C PHE A 5 -21.31 -8.04 34.37
N ALA A 6 -21.08 -6.88 34.98
CA ALA A 6 -20.56 -5.70 34.28
C ALA A 6 -19.13 -5.90 33.76
N LEU A 7 -18.27 -6.58 34.54
CA LEU A 7 -16.92 -6.92 34.12
C LEU A 7 -16.92 -7.92 32.96
N LEU A 8 -17.81 -8.92 33.00
CA LEU A 8 -17.99 -9.90 31.93
C LEU A 8 -18.50 -9.25 30.63
N LEU A 9 -19.40 -8.26 30.74
CA LEU A 9 -19.87 -7.46 29.60
C LEU A 9 -18.76 -6.60 28.97
N MET A 10 -17.88 -5.99 29.78
CA MET A 10 -16.71 -5.24 29.27
C MET A 10 -15.67 -6.13 28.57
N LEU A 11 -15.49 -7.38 29.03
CA LEU A 11 -14.59 -8.35 28.40
C LEU A 11 -15.13 -8.85 27.05
N MET A 12 -16.44 -8.80 26.82
CA MET A 12 -17.07 -9.19 25.56
C MET A 12 -17.07 -8.08 24.50
N THR A 13 -16.79 -6.82 24.87
CA THR A 13 -16.78 -5.69 23.93
C THR A 13 -15.40 -5.35 23.36
N THR A 14 -14.35 -6.09 23.72
CA THR A 14 -13.05 -6.01 23.05
C THR A 14 -13.10 -6.73 21.70
N ALA A 15 -13.92 -6.24 20.78
CA ALA A 15 -13.78 -6.58 19.38
C ALA A 15 -12.42 -6.04 18.93
N THR A 16 -11.51 -6.93 18.58
CA THR A 16 -10.24 -6.55 17.94
C THR A 16 -10.57 -5.80 16.66
N ALA A 17 -10.33 -4.50 16.64
CA ALA A 17 -10.30 -3.74 15.40
C ALA A 17 -9.14 -4.31 14.57
N VAL A 18 -9.46 -5.21 13.63
CA VAL A 18 -8.49 -5.64 12.63
C VAL A 18 -8.17 -4.41 11.80
N ALA A 19 -6.94 -3.90 11.91
CA ALA A 19 -6.52 -2.77 11.11
C ALA A 19 -6.68 -3.16 9.63
N GLU A 20 -7.41 -2.36 8.87
CA GLU A 20 -7.62 -2.60 7.45
C GLU A 20 -6.25 -2.57 6.74
N ARG A 21 -5.84 -3.71 6.15
CA ARG A 21 -4.61 -3.81 5.37
C ARG A 21 -4.76 -2.94 4.13
N ARG A 22 -3.90 -1.94 3.98
CA ARG A 22 -3.93 -0.98 2.87
C ARG A 22 -2.67 -1.17 2.05
N VAL A 23 -2.81 -1.46 0.77
CA VAL A 23 -1.68 -1.72 -0.15
C VAL A 23 -1.71 -0.71 -1.29
N ALA A 24 -0.55 -0.30 -1.79
CA ALA A 24 -0.43 0.61 -2.92
C ALA A 24 0.73 0.23 -3.84
N LEU A 25 0.48 0.28 -5.15
CA LEU A 25 1.50 0.18 -6.19
C LEU A 25 1.68 1.55 -6.84
N VAL A 26 2.91 2.07 -6.78
CA VAL A 26 3.32 3.30 -7.47
C VAL A 26 4.27 2.92 -8.61
N ILE A 27 3.93 3.34 -9.82
CA ILE A 27 4.76 3.14 -11.02
C ILE A 27 5.25 4.50 -11.47
N ALA A 28 6.57 4.66 -11.55
CA ALA A 28 7.23 5.85 -12.03
C ALA A 28 8.17 5.51 -13.18
N ALA A 29 8.02 6.20 -14.31
CA ALA A 29 8.89 6.00 -15.46
C ALA A 29 9.27 7.36 -16.05
N ASP A 30 10.56 7.61 -16.17
CA ASP A 30 11.10 8.82 -16.77
C ASP A 30 12.14 8.52 -17.85
N ASP A 31 12.88 7.41 -17.78
CA ASP A 31 13.90 6.99 -18.74
C ASP A 31 13.32 6.15 -19.89
N TYR A 32 12.54 6.79 -20.77
CA TYR A 32 12.00 6.13 -21.95
C TYR A 32 13.04 5.99 -23.07
N ARG A 33 13.17 4.79 -23.63
CA ARG A 33 14.17 4.49 -24.68
C ARG A 33 13.89 5.12 -26.04
N LEU A 34 12.62 5.36 -26.38
CA LEU A 34 12.19 5.77 -27.73
C LEU A 34 11.73 7.23 -27.81
N ILE A 35 11.58 7.89 -26.67
CA ILE A 35 11.13 9.28 -26.58
C ILE A 35 12.03 10.03 -25.62
N ARG A 36 11.91 11.36 -25.58
CA ARG A 36 12.66 12.17 -24.62
C ARG A 36 12.28 11.76 -23.19
N PRO A 37 13.27 11.61 -22.28
CA PRO A 37 13.00 11.36 -20.89
C PRO A 37 12.09 12.41 -20.26
N LEU A 38 11.26 11.98 -19.32
CA LEU A 38 10.42 12.88 -18.54
C LEU A 38 11.24 13.51 -17.41
N ALA A 39 10.84 14.69 -16.96
CA ALA A 39 11.70 15.50 -16.08
C ALA A 39 11.72 15.04 -14.62
N ASN A 40 10.63 14.43 -14.12
CA ASN A 40 10.42 14.24 -12.68
C ASN A 40 9.65 12.98 -12.20
N PRO A 41 9.12 12.06 -13.03
CA PRO A 41 8.29 10.96 -12.54
C PRO A 41 8.87 10.11 -11.41
N VAL A 42 10.17 9.82 -11.39
CA VAL A 42 10.79 9.05 -10.29
C VAL A 42 10.70 9.81 -8.97
N HIS A 43 11.01 11.11 -8.98
CA HIS A 43 10.91 11.94 -7.78
C HIS A 43 9.45 12.08 -7.30
N ASP A 44 8.51 12.26 -8.23
CA ASP A 44 7.07 12.30 -7.90
C ASP A 44 6.59 10.96 -7.32
N GLY A 45 7.09 9.84 -7.86
CA GLY A 45 6.80 8.49 -7.36
C GLY A 45 7.33 8.25 -5.94
N GLU A 46 8.54 8.72 -5.65
CA GLU A 46 9.11 8.68 -4.30
C GLU A 46 8.30 9.52 -3.31
N ALA A 47 7.94 10.75 -3.70
CA ALA A 47 7.12 11.64 -2.89
C ALA A 47 5.75 11.03 -2.58
N MET A 48 5.07 10.48 -3.60
CA MET A 48 3.80 9.78 -3.41
C MET A 48 3.94 8.54 -2.54
N GLY A 49 5.00 7.75 -2.74
CA GLY A 49 5.27 6.59 -1.91
C GLY A 49 5.48 6.97 -0.44
N ALA A 50 6.17 8.07 -0.17
CA ALA A 50 6.35 8.57 1.20
C ALA A 50 5.02 9.02 1.84
N VAL A 51 4.16 9.71 1.10
CA VAL A 51 2.82 10.12 1.58
C VAL A 51 1.95 8.90 1.87
N LEU A 52 1.89 7.94 0.96
CA LEU A 52 1.09 6.72 1.13
C LEU A 52 1.57 5.88 2.33
N LYS A 53 2.89 5.74 2.51
CA LYS A 53 3.46 5.08 3.70
C LYS A 53 3.03 5.79 5.00
N LYS A 54 3.06 7.13 5.04
CA LYS A 54 2.59 7.90 6.20
C LYS A 54 1.10 7.71 6.48
N LEU A 55 0.30 7.51 5.43
CA LEU A 55 -1.12 7.18 5.56
C LEU A 55 -1.34 5.73 6.02
N GLY A 56 -0.30 4.90 6.10
CA GLY A 56 -0.34 3.52 6.57
C GLY A 56 -0.64 2.50 5.47
N PHE A 57 -0.23 2.79 4.23
CA PHE A 57 -0.18 1.83 3.15
C PHE A 57 1.14 1.05 3.13
N GLU A 58 1.07 -0.24 2.81
CA GLU A 58 2.18 -1.04 2.31
C GLU A 58 2.44 -0.64 0.84
N VAL A 59 3.55 0.05 0.59
CA VAL A 59 3.82 0.64 -0.74
C VAL A 59 4.91 -0.12 -1.48
N VAL A 60 4.59 -0.57 -2.69
CA VAL A 60 5.54 -1.01 -3.71
C VAL A 60 5.76 0.13 -4.70
N LEU A 61 7.02 0.53 -4.90
CA LEU A 61 7.42 1.54 -5.87
C LEU A 61 8.25 0.88 -6.96
N GLU A 62 7.83 1.01 -8.22
CA GLU A 62 8.55 0.52 -9.38
C GLU A 62 9.01 1.67 -10.28
N THR A 63 10.32 1.77 -10.50
CA THR A 63 10.95 2.84 -11.28
C THR A 63 11.61 2.27 -12.54
N ASN A 64 11.31 2.85 -13.71
CA ASN A 64 11.97 2.54 -14.99
C ASN A 64 12.08 1.03 -15.29
N ARG A 65 10.97 0.31 -15.10
CA ARG A 65 10.90 -1.15 -15.28
C ARG A 65 10.51 -1.55 -16.69
N ASP A 66 10.95 -2.76 -17.09
CA ASP A 66 10.47 -3.39 -18.32
C ASP A 66 9.03 -3.93 -18.17
N LEU A 67 8.38 -4.20 -19.29
CA LEU A 67 6.99 -4.67 -19.34
C LEU A 67 6.76 -5.94 -18.50
N ARG A 68 7.75 -6.85 -18.45
CA ARG A 68 7.66 -8.11 -17.70
C ARG A 68 7.70 -7.86 -16.19
N ARG A 69 8.51 -6.92 -15.73
CA ARG A 69 8.57 -6.50 -14.33
C ARG A 69 7.30 -5.73 -13.95
N MET A 70 6.80 -4.84 -14.79
CA MET A 70 5.54 -4.12 -14.55
C MET A 70 4.33 -5.05 -14.45
N ARG A 71 4.24 -6.07 -15.32
CA ARG A 71 3.16 -7.09 -15.25
C ARG A 71 3.20 -7.85 -13.93
N ARG A 72 4.39 -8.29 -13.49
CA ARG A 72 4.56 -8.95 -12.20
C ARG A 72 4.15 -8.06 -11.03
N ALA A 73 4.58 -6.80 -11.03
CA ALA A 73 4.18 -5.86 -9.98
C ALA A 73 2.65 -5.66 -9.91
N LEU A 74 1.96 -5.65 -11.07
CA LEU A 74 0.50 -5.61 -11.12
C LEU A 74 -0.14 -6.90 -10.59
N ASP A 75 0.41 -8.06 -10.94
CA ASP A 75 -0.08 -9.36 -10.44
C ASP A 75 0.10 -9.48 -8.93
N ASP A 76 1.28 -9.12 -8.41
CA ASP A 76 1.60 -9.12 -6.98
C ASP A 76 0.66 -8.16 -6.23
N PHE A 77 0.48 -6.94 -6.74
CA PHE A 77 -0.46 -5.97 -6.17
C PHE A 77 -1.91 -6.48 -6.14
N ARG A 78 -2.34 -7.19 -7.19
CA ARG A 78 -3.68 -7.80 -7.24
C ARG A 78 -3.87 -8.86 -6.17
N GLU A 79 -2.85 -9.67 -5.90
CA GLU A 79 -2.92 -10.68 -4.83
C GLU A 79 -2.88 -10.01 -3.44
N ASP A 80 -2.00 -9.02 -3.24
CA ASP A 80 -1.93 -8.25 -1.98
C ASP A 80 -3.23 -7.51 -1.65
N ALA A 81 -3.94 -7.00 -2.66
CA ALA A 81 -5.19 -6.28 -2.48
C ALA A 81 -6.39 -7.17 -2.07
N LYS A 82 -6.27 -8.50 -2.16
CA LYS A 82 -7.36 -9.42 -1.77
C LYS A 82 -7.45 -9.65 -0.25
N GLY A 83 -6.44 -9.24 0.52
CA GLY A 83 -6.36 -9.41 1.97
C GLY A 83 -5.37 -10.48 2.39
#